data_AF-A0A257MCL5-F1
#
_entry.id   AF-A0A257MCL5-F1
#
_cell.length_a   1.000
_cell.length_b   1.000
_cell.length_c   1.000
_cell.angle_alpha   90.00
_cell.angle_beta   90.00
_cell.angle_gamma   90.00
#
_symmetry.space_group_name_H-M   'P 1'
#
loop_
_entity.id
_entity.type
_entity.pdbx_description
1 polymer ?
#
loop_
_entity_poly.entity_id
_entity_poly.type
_entity_poly.pdbx_seq_one_letter_code
_entity_poly.pdbx_strand_id
1 'polypeptide(L)'
;MLTLAKREMEFIANRQTRISSDRPFGIGSDICACPQRLVLGKEDFGLDLGADLDFPGYQTAISAAAAAANAAGLEGRDIAKALFGFDGFSGRMKIRRLDHQTIFDSSNSGLKVRDVGRAMDRAQGPDLVAVVGEDSKTVCEGMDIPALADLLRRRSGELSRLILVGERLQFLAEELGAEVAADLEEGLEKAQNSSPKRLLSCVKCFR
;
A
#
# COMPACT_ATOMS: atom_id res chain seq x y z
N MET A 1 13.26 25.00 21.95
CA MET A 1 12.80 23.68 21.48
C MET A 1 13.51 22.64 22.34
N LEU A 2 12.79 21.83 23.10
CA LEU A 2 13.39 20.75 23.91
C LEU A 2 13.46 19.51 23.01
N THR A 3 14.67 19.07 22.66
CA THR A 3 14.87 17.80 21.96
C THR A 3 14.73 16.65 22.97
N LEU A 4 14.02 15.58 22.56
CA LEU A 4 13.99 14.32 23.31
C LEU A 4 15.18 13.41 22.96
N ALA A 5 16.01 13.81 22.01
CA ALA A 5 17.17 13.05 21.61
C ALA A 5 18.25 13.10 22.69
N LYS A 6 18.93 11.96 22.89
CA LYS A 6 20.17 11.95 23.67
C LYS A 6 21.23 12.79 22.96
N ARG A 7 22.28 13.18 23.68
CA ARG A 7 23.44 13.87 23.10
C ARG A 7 23.96 13.07 21.89
N GLU A 8 24.22 13.76 20.77
CA GLU A 8 24.67 13.19 19.48
C GLU A 8 23.62 12.35 18.72
N MET A 9 22.38 12.28 19.20
CA MET A 9 21.27 11.68 18.47
C MET A 9 20.39 12.77 17.86
N GLU A 10 19.72 12.45 16.75
CA GLU A 10 18.70 13.30 16.17
C GLU A 10 17.35 12.57 16.16
N PHE A 11 16.29 13.26 16.55
CA PHE A 11 14.92 12.75 16.48
C PHE A 11 14.28 13.15 15.14
N ILE A 12 14.02 12.14 14.31
CA ILE A 12 13.39 12.28 13.00
C ILE A 12 11.93 11.84 13.14
N ALA A 13 10.98 12.74 12.85
CA ALA A 13 9.57 12.42 12.97
C ALA A 13 8.73 13.08 11.89
N ASN A 14 7.56 12.50 11.64
CA ASN A 14 6.58 13.08 10.74
C ASN A 14 6.04 14.39 11.35
N ARG A 15 5.77 15.42 10.54
CA ARG A 15 5.14 16.67 10.97
C ARG A 15 3.84 16.52 11.77
N GLN A 16 3.14 15.40 11.66
CA GLN A 16 1.90 15.13 12.39
C GLN A 16 2.11 14.64 13.84
N THR A 17 3.34 14.62 14.36
CA THR A 17 3.61 14.18 15.75
C THR A 17 3.40 15.29 16.78
N ARG A 18 2.96 14.92 17.99
CA ARG A 18 2.84 15.83 19.15
C ARG A 18 4.19 16.20 19.78
N ILE A 19 5.27 15.57 19.32
CA ILE A 19 6.63 15.74 19.82
C ILE A 19 7.40 16.57 18.80
N SER A 20 8.21 17.52 19.29
CA SER A 20 9.12 18.30 18.44
C SER A 20 10.25 17.40 17.92
N SER A 21 10.46 17.40 16.61
CA SER A 21 11.57 16.70 15.94
C SER A 21 12.70 17.64 15.56
N ASP A 22 13.93 17.14 15.61
CA ASP A 22 15.11 17.85 15.11
C ASP A 22 15.06 17.93 13.57
N ARG A 23 14.54 16.87 12.91
CA ARG A 23 14.29 16.84 11.47
C ARG A 23 12.86 16.38 11.14
N PRO A 24 11.91 17.31 11.02
CA PRO A 24 10.56 16.97 10.59
C PRO A 24 10.55 16.58 9.10
N PHE A 25 9.83 15.51 8.76
CA PHE A 25 9.60 15.11 7.37
C PHE A 25 8.11 15.05 7.00
N GLY A 26 7.83 15.00 5.69
CA GLY A 26 6.48 14.91 5.11
C GLY A 26 5.96 16.21 4.51
N ILE A 27 4.68 16.23 4.14
CA ILE A 27 4.07 17.36 3.42
C ILE A 27 4.22 18.67 4.21
N GLY A 28 4.65 19.71 3.50
CA GLY A 28 4.92 21.03 4.06
C GLY A 28 6.25 21.14 4.79
N SER A 29 7.02 20.05 4.90
CA SER A 29 8.35 20.03 5.50
C SER A 29 9.50 20.27 4.58
N ASP A 30 10.62 20.66 5.19
CA ASP A 30 11.91 20.83 4.56
C ASP A 30 12.42 19.50 3.99
N ILE A 31 11.90 18.35 4.43
CA ILE A 31 12.22 17.04 3.85
C ILE A 31 10.95 16.34 3.38
N CYS A 32 10.70 16.39 2.07
CA CYS A 32 9.46 15.89 1.50
C CYS A 32 9.67 15.28 0.11
N ALA A 33 9.14 14.07 -0.09
CA ALA A 33 8.98 13.51 -1.42
C ALA A 33 7.78 14.16 -2.13
N CYS A 34 7.99 14.58 -3.37
CA CYS A 34 6.97 14.98 -4.34
C CYS A 34 7.02 14.05 -5.56
N PRO A 35 6.00 14.03 -6.43
CA PRO A 35 5.92 13.06 -7.53
C PRO A 35 7.16 12.97 -8.45
N GLN A 36 7.89 14.08 -8.64
CA GLN A 36 9.05 14.14 -9.54
C GLN A 36 10.28 14.79 -8.89
N ARG A 37 10.21 15.07 -7.59
CA ARG A 37 11.32 15.71 -6.88
C ARG A 37 11.37 15.29 -5.42
N LEU A 38 12.57 15.26 -4.87
CA LEU A 38 12.84 15.16 -3.45
C LEU A 38 13.32 16.52 -2.96
N VAL A 39 12.62 17.10 -2.00
CA VAL A 39 13.00 18.35 -1.34
C VAL A 39 13.81 18.00 -0.10
N LEU A 40 15.01 18.58 0.04
CA LEU A 40 15.86 18.51 1.23
C LEU A 40 16.33 19.93 1.59
N GLY A 41 15.73 20.53 2.61
CA GLY A 41 15.97 21.91 2.99
C GLY A 41 15.52 22.88 1.89
N LYS A 42 16.49 23.57 1.28
CA LYS A 42 16.28 24.53 0.18
C LYS A 42 16.63 23.94 -1.18
N GLU A 43 17.06 22.68 -1.23
CA GLU A 43 17.51 22.01 -2.43
C GLU A 43 16.44 21.03 -2.93
N ASP A 44 16.30 20.99 -4.26
CA ASP A 44 15.39 20.09 -4.97
C ASP A 44 16.23 19.12 -5.82
N PHE A 45 15.95 17.83 -5.69
CA PHE A 45 16.59 16.78 -6.46
C PHE A 45 15.55 16.10 -7.34
N GLY A 46 15.88 15.87 -8.61
CA GLY A 46 14.99 15.13 -9.52
C GLY A 46 14.76 13.71 -9.00
N LEU A 47 13.49 13.29 -8.93
CA LEU A 47 13.08 11.98 -8.47
C LEU A 47 12.35 11.26 -9.61
N ASP A 48 12.94 10.18 -10.11
CA ASP A 48 12.34 9.35 -11.14
C ASP A 48 11.96 8.00 -10.51
N LEU A 49 10.67 7.85 -10.19
CA LEU A 49 10.10 6.68 -9.55
C LEU A 49 9.39 5.81 -10.60
N GLY A 50 9.13 4.56 -10.26
CA GLY A 50 8.35 3.68 -11.13
C GLY A 50 6.98 4.28 -11.47
N ALA A 51 6.60 4.26 -12.75
CA ALA A 51 5.35 4.84 -13.24
C ALA A 51 4.09 4.24 -12.58
N ASP A 52 4.21 3.01 -12.10
CA ASP A 52 3.13 2.24 -11.48
C ASP A 52 3.12 2.32 -9.94
N LEU A 53 4.01 3.12 -9.35
CA LEU A 53 4.07 3.33 -7.90
C LEU A 53 2.78 3.99 -7.37
N ASP A 54 2.24 3.49 -6.26
CA ASP A 54 1.30 4.25 -5.44
C ASP A 54 2.01 5.37 -4.68
N PHE A 55 2.35 6.46 -5.37
CA PHE A 55 3.06 7.58 -4.76
C PHE A 55 2.32 8.13 -3.52
N PRO A 56 1.00 8.38 -3.52
CA PRO A 56 0.29 8.78 -2.30
C PRO A 56 0.43 7.79 -1.13
N GLY A 57 0.45 6.48 -1.40
CA GLY A 57 0.71 5.45 -0.39
C GLY A 57 2.15 5.45 0.14
N TYR A 58 3.12 5.80 -0.71
CA TYR A 58 4.54 5.75 -0.39
C TYR A 58 5.17 7.08 0.03
N GLN A 59 4.50 8.21 -0.20
CA GLN A 59 5.08 9.55 -0.02
C GLN A 59 5.70 9.74 1.37
N THR A 60 4.99 9.35 2.43
CA THR A 60 5.48 9.46 3.81
C THR A 60 6.69 8.56 4.04
N ALA A 61 6.67 7.32 3.51
CA ALA A 61 7.77 6.38 3.68
C ALA A 61 9.03 6.84 2.93
N ILE A 62 8.87 7.34 1.70
CA ILE A 62 9.98 7.91 0.91
C ILE A 62 10.54 9.14 1.62
N SER A 63 9.67 10.04 2.11
CA SER A 63 10.10 11.22 2.87
C SER A 63 10.86 10.84 4.14
N ALA A 64 10.39 9.83 4.87
CA ALA A 64 11.05 9.32 6.07
C ALA A 64 12.43 8.72 5.75
N ALA A 65 12.52 7.89 4.71
CA ALA A 65 13.76 7.28 4.28
C ALA A 65 14.79 8.34 3.84
N ALA A 66 14.35 9.34 3.08
CA ALA A 66 15.20 10.46 2.68
C ALA A 66 15.68 11.29 3.88
N ALA A 67 14.80 11.55 4.86
CA ALA A 67 15.18 12.25 6.09
C ALA A 67 16.22 11.48 6.89
N ALA A 68 16.04 10.17 7.05
CA ALA A 68 17.00 9.31 7.74
C ALA A 68 18.36 9.25 7.00
N ALA A 69 18.34 9.09 5.69
CA ALA A 69 19.55 9.08 4.87
C ALA A 69 20.31 10.41 4.94
N ASN A 70 19.59 11.53 4.87
CA ASN A 70 20.19 12.87 4.99
C ASN A 70 20.72 13.14 6.40
N ALA A 71 20.06 12.64 7.45
CA ALA A 71 20.58 12.67 8.82
C ALA A 71 21.87 11.84 8.99
N ALA A 72 21.98 10.74 8.25
CA ALA A 72 23.18 9.93 8.18
C ALA A 72 24.31 10.56 7.33
N GLY A 73 24.13 11.77 6.81
CA GLY A 73 25.16 12.51 6.07
C GLY A 73 25.22 12.19 4.57
N LEU A 74 24.22 11.49 4.02
CA LEU A 74 24.15 11.27 2.57
C LEU A 74 23.67 12.53 1.84
N GLU A 75 24.29 12.79 0.69
CA GLU A 75 23.91 13.91 -0.17
C GLU A 75 22.60 13.61 -0.91
N GLY A 76 21.81 14.67 -1.16
CA GLY A 76 20.51 14.53 -1.81
C GLY A 76 20.55 13.88 -3.19
N ARG A 77 21.63 14.11 -3.96
CA ARG A 77 21.83 13.46 -5.27
C ARG A 77 21.93 11.94 -5.14
N ASP A 78 22.61 11.45 -4.10
CA ASP A 78 22.86 10.02 -3.90
C ASP A 78 21.60 9.34 -3.35
N ILE A 79 20.85 10.05 -2.50
CA ILE A 79 19.52 9.63 -2.03
C ILE A 79 18.54 9.50 -3.20
N ALA A 80 18.44 10.53 -4.04
CA ALA A 80 17.55 10.53 -5.21
C ALA A 80 17.94 9.42 -6.21
N LYS A 81 19.25 9.24 -6.44
CA LYS A 81 19.77 8.15 -7.29
C LYS A 81 19.45 6.77 -6.72
N ALA A 82 19.51 6.58 -5.40
CA ALA A 82 19.17 5.31 -4.76
C ALA A 82 17.66 4.98 -4.87
N LEU A 83 16.81 6.00 -5.01
CA LEU A 83 15.37 5.87 -5.22
C LEU A 83 14.99 5.72 -6.70
N PHE A 84 15.94 5.85 -7.63
CA PHE A 84 15.69 5.78 -9.05
C PHE A 84 15.03 4.44 -9.44
N GLY A 85 13.89 4.52 -10.12
CA GLY A 85 13.12 3.36 -10.55
C GLY A 85 12.41 2.61 -9.43
N PHE A 86 12.44 3.11 -8.18
CA PHE A 86 11.69 2.50 -7.09
C PHE A 86 10.20 2.50 -7.39
N ASP A 87 9.60 1.33 -7.40
CA ASP A 87 8.24 1.08 -7.87
C ASP A 87 7.40 0.33 -6.81
N GLY A 88 7.83 0.41 -5.54
CA GLY A 88 7.11 -0.15 -4.39
C GLY A 88 7.47 -1.60 -4.07
N PHE A 89 6.86 -2.11 -3.00
CA PHE A 89 7.06 -3.47 -2.51
C PHE A 89 5.86 -4.34 -2.86
N SER A 90 6.12 -5.61 -3.18
CA SER A 90 5.07 -6.61 -3.39
C SER A 90 4.09 -6.64 -2.22
N GLY A 91 2.79 -6.76 -2.51
CA GLY A 91 1.74 -6.73 -1.51
C GLY A 91 1.40 -5.35 -0.93
N ARG A 92 2.09 -4.26 -1.30
CA ARG A 92 1.82 -2.89 -0.81
C ARG A 92 1.43 -1.96 -1.96
N MET A 93 0.28 -2.23 -2.56
CA MET A 93 -0.24 -1.51 -3.74
C MET A 93 0.72 -1.58 -4.94
N LYS A 94 1.27 -2.76 -5.19
CA LYS A 94 2.12 -3.03 -6.34
C LYS A 94 1.24 -3.25 -7.57
N ILE A 95 1.47 -2.48 -8.64
CA ILE A 95 0.82 -2.72 -9.92
C ILE A 95 1.80 -3.49 -10.82
N ARG A 96 1.33 -4.58 -11.43
CA ARG A 96 2.07 -5.33 -12.45
C ARG A 96 1.24 -5.35 -13.73
N ARG A 97 1.85 -4.94 -14.83
CA ARG A 97 1.24 -4.97 -16.17
C ARG A 97 1.85 -6.11 -16.96
N LEU A 98 1.02 -7.08 -17.27
CA LEU A 98 1.31 -8.19 -18.18
C LEU A 98 0.61 -7.89 -19.52
N ASP A 99 1.00 -8.56 -20.59
CA ASP A 99 0.48 -8.30 -21.95
C ASP A 99 -1.06 -8.31 -22.06
N HIS A 100 -1.74 -9.08 -21.22
CA HIS A 100 -3.20 -9.25 -21.24
C HIS A 100 -3.89 -9.01 -19.88
N GLN A 101 -3.14 -8.63 -18.85
CA GLN A 101 -3.66 -8.52 -17.48
C GLN A 101 -2.95 -7.41 -16.70
N THR A 102 -3.72 -6.62 -15.96
CA THR A 102 -3.18 -5.72 -14.93
C THR A 102 -3.51 -6.28 -13.54
N ILE A 103 -2.48 -6.48 -12.73
CA ILE A 103 -2.59 -6.98 -11.36
C ILE A 103 -2.36 -5.83 -10.39
N PHE A 104 -3.29 -5.63 -9.46
CA PHE A 104 -3.22 -4.69 -8.36
C PHE A 104 -3.07 -5.48 -7.07
N ASP A 105 -1.88 -5.44 -6.48
CA ASP A 105 -1.52 -6.28 -5.35
C ASP A 105 -1.30 -5.45 -4.08
N SER A 106 -2.26 -5.55 -3.17
CA SER A 106 -2.21 -4.96 -1.83
C SER A 106 -2.30 -6.02 -0.73
N SER A 107 -1.95 -7.27 -1.01
CA SER A 107 -1.98 -8.35 -0.01
C SER A 107 -0.77 -8.31 0.91
N ASN A 108 -0.97 -7.90 2.17
CA ASN A 108 0.09 -7.78 3.18
C ASN A 108 -0.46 -7.80 4.62
N SER A 109 0.43 -7.98 5.59
CA SER A 109 0.07 -8.11 7.01
C SER A 109 -0.47 -6.82 7.62
N GLY A 110 -0.11 -5.66 7.05
CA GLY A 110 -0.57 -4.34 7.46
C GLY A 110 -1.88 -3.89 6.81
N LEU A 111 -2.52 -4.72 5.98
CA LEU A 111 -3.74 -4.36 5.25
C LEU A 111 -4.86 -3.94 6.21
N LYS A 112 -5.53 -2.83 5.89
CA LYS A 112 -6.73 -2.32 6.56
C LYS A 112 -7.85 -2.12 5.56
N VAL A 113 -9.10 -2.05 6.03
CA VAL A 113 -10.28 -1.87 5.17
C VAL A 113 -10.18 -0.61 4.28
N ARG A 114 -9.64 0.49 4.81
CA ARG A 114 -9.42 1.72 4.02
C ARG A 114 -8.47 1.50 2.83
N ASP A 115 -7.49 0.62 2.99
CA ASP A 115 -6.49 0.33 1.98
C ASP A 115 -7.09 -0.59 0.90
N VAL A 116 -8.00 -1.50 1.28
CA VAL A 116 -8.84 -2.25 0.33
C VAL A 116 -9.65 -1.29 -0.54
N GLY A 117 -10.34 -0.31 0.06
CA GLY A 117 -11.11 0.69 -0.69
C GLY A 117 -10.25 1.48 -1.68
N ARG A 118 -9.08 1.95 -1.25
CA ARG A 118 -8.10 2.62 -2.12
C ARG A 118 -7.64 1.72 -3.27
N ALA A 119 -7.43 0.44 -3.00
CA ALA A 119 -7.01 -0.53 -4.00
C ALA A 119 -8.12 -0.78 -5.03
N MET A 120 -9.38 -0.84 -4.59
CA MET A 120 -10.54 -0.91 -5.47
C MET A 120 -10.61 0.33 -6.37
N ASP A 121 -10.48 1.55 -5.81
CA ASP A 121 -10.48 2.80 -6.59
C ASP A 121 -9.42 2.80 -7.70
N ARG A 122 -8.21 2.30 -7.41
CA ARG A 122 -7.14 2.15 -8.41
C ARG A 122 -7.43 1.07 -9.45
N ALA A 123 -8.01 -0.04 -9.01
CA ALA A 123 -8.28 -1.19 -9.85
C ALA A 123 -9.55 -1.06 -10.68
N GLN A 124 -10.38 -0.02 -10.46
CA GLN A 124 -11.63 0.21 -11.19
C GLN A 124 -11.47 0.08 -12.71
N GLY A 125 -12.47 -0.55 -13.33
CA GLY A 125 -12.49 -0.81 -14.76
C GLY A 125 -13.34 -2.04 -15.10
N PRO A 126 -13.59 -2.29 -16.40
CA PRO A 126 -14.31 -3.47 -16.83
C PRO A 126 -13.54 -4.74 -16.46
N ASP A 127 -14.27 -5.83 -16.21
CA ASP A 127 -13.69 -7.16 -15.96
C ASP A 127 -12.76 -7.20 -14.72
N LEU A 128 -13.09 -6.41 -13.70
CA LEU A 128 -12.38 -6.42 -12.42
C LEU A 128 -12.79 -7.65 -11.63
N VAL A 129 -11.82 -8.54 -11.38
CA VAL A 129 -11.94 -9.67 -10.45
C VAL A 129 -11.17 -9.32 -9.19
N ALA A 130 -11.81 -9.52 -8.03
CA ALA A 130 -11.20 -9.21 -6.73
C ALA A 130 -11.08 -10.44 -5.83
N VAL A 131 -9.90 -10.61 -5.25
CA VAL A 131 -9.59 -11.58 -4.19
C VAL A 131 -9.40 -10.77 -2.91
N VAL A 132 -10.33 -10.89 -1.96
CA VAL A 132 -10.37 -10.03 -0.78
C VAL A 132 -10.58 -10.87 0.47
N GLY A 133 -9.84 -10.56 1.53
CA GLY A 133 -10.16 -11.12 2.84
C GLY A 133 -8.95 -11.19 3.76
N GLU A 134 -8.88 -12.30 4.48
CA GLU A 134 -7.86 -12.53 5.49
C GLU A 134 -7.46 -14.00 5.48
N ASP A 135 -6.17 -14.25 5.42
CA ASP A 135 -5.61 -15.55 5.78
C ASP A 135 -5.33 -15.57 7.29
N SER A 136 -6.32 -16.02 8.06
CA SER A 136 -6.31 -15.95 9.53
C SER A 136 -5.22 -16.79 10.18
N LYS A 137 -4.66 -17.78 9.46
CA LYS A 137 -3.55 -18.61 9.95
C LYS A 137 -2.23 -17.84 10.02
N THR A 138 -2.13 -16.73 9.29
CA THR A 138 -0.89 -16.01 9.08
C THR A 138 -0.96 -14.55 9.52
N VAL A 139 -1.81 -14.19 10.49
CA VAL A 139 -1.92 -12.79 10.95
C VAL A 139 -2.08 -12.67 12.47
N CYS A 140 -1.38 -11.72 13.08
CA CYS A 140 -1.45 -11.46 14.53
C CYS A 140 -2.61 -10.52 14.92
N GLU A 141 -2.98 -9.60 14.03
CA GLU A 141 -4.13 -8.71 14.17
C GLU A 141 -5.06 -9.01 13.01
N GLY A 142 -6.35 -9.21 13.29
CA GLY A 142 -7.31 -9.53 12.25
C GLY A 142 -7.79 -8.33 11.43
N MET A 143 -8.42 -8.57 10.28
CA MET A 143 -9.23 -7.58 9.58
C MET A 143 -10.47 -7.22 10.39
N ASP A 144 -10.90 -5.96 10.26
CA ASP A 144 -12.21 -5.49 10.70
C ASP A 144 -13.28 -6.02 9.73
N ILE A 145 -13.88 -7.16 10.09
CA ILE A 145 -14.82 -7.89 9.25
C ILE A 145 -16.12 -7.12 9.01
N PRO A 146 -16.77 -6.51 10.03
CA PRO A 146 -17.95 -5.67 9.79
C PRO A 146 -17.67 -4.53 8.79
N ALA A 147 -16.58 -3.79 8.97
CA ALA A 147 -16.26 -2.68 8.07
C ALA A 147 -15.91 -3.17 6.66
N LEU A 148 -15.23 -4.32 6.54
CA LEU A 148 -14.94 -4.95 5.25
C LEU A 148 -16.21 -5.42 4.55
N ALA A 149 -17.13 -6.06 5.27
CA ALA A 149 -18.43 -6.51 4.75
C ALA A 149 -19.21 -5.33 4.16
N ASP A 150 -19.30 -4.23 4.92
CA ASP A 150 -20.00 -3.03 4.48
C ASP A 150 -19.36 -2.38 3.25
N LEU A 151 -18.02 -2.40 3.17
CA LEU A 151 -17.30 -1.94 1.97
C LEU A 151 -17.65 -2.81 0.76
N LEU A 152 -17.59 -4.13 0.90
CA LEU A 152 -17.86 -5.08 -0.19
C LEU A 152 -19.31 -4.99 -0.67
N ARG A 153 -20.28 -4.88 0.23
CA ARG A 153 -21.70 -4.65 -0.13
C ARG A 153 -21.91 -3.41 -0.96
N ARG A 154 -21.28 -2.29 -0.57
CA ARG A 154 -21.40 -1.01 -1.30
C ARG A 154 -20.78 -1.05 -2.69
N ARG A 155 -19.77 -1.90 -2.88
CA ARG A 155 -18.89 -1.89 -4.06
C ARG A 155 -19.04 -3.16 -4.92
N SER A 156 -19.94 -4.07 -4.56
CA SER A 156 -20.11 -5.36 -5.25
C SER A 156 -20.45 -5.18 -6.74
N GLY A 157 -21.25 -4.17 -7.08
CA GLY A 157 -21.60 -3.84 -8.46
C GLY A 157 -20.43 -3.38 -9.35
N GLU A 158 -19.25 -3.10 -8.77
CA GLU A 158 -18.03 -2.77 -9.53
C GLU A 158 -17.26 -4.02 -9.96
N LEU A 159 -17.60 -5.19 -9.41
CA LEU A 159 -16.85 -6.42 -9.56
C LEU A 159 -17.55 -7.35 -10.55
N SER A 160 -16.78 -7.88 -11.50
CA SER A 160 -17.23 -8.98 -12.36
C SER A 160 -17.26 -10.31 -11.61
N ARG A 161 -16.37 -10.46 -10.62
CA ARG A 161 -16.26 -11.65 -9.77
C ARG A 161 -15.57 -11.29 -8.46
N LEU A 162 -16.04 -11.87 -7.36
CA LEU A 162 -15.49 -11.69 -6.02
C LEU A 162 -15.14 -13.06 -5.42
N ILE A 163 -13.94 -13.16 -4.87
CA ILE A 163 -13.46 -14.32 -4.13
C ILE A 163 -13.10 -13.86 -2.72
N LEU A 164 -13.79 -14.42 -1.73
CA LEU A 164 -13.61 -14.15 -0.32
C LEU A 164 -12.61 -15.14 0.26
N VAL A 165 -11.51 -14.61 0.81
CA VAL A 165 -10.47 -15.42 1.46
C VAL A 165 -10.71 -15.45 2.97
N GLY A 166 -10.72 -16.67 3.52
CA GLY A 166 -10.79 -16.92 4.96
C GLY A 166 -12.21 -17.17 5.48
N GLU A 167 -12.28 -17.93 6.58
CA GLU A 167 -13.54 -18.44 7.15
C GLU A 167 -14.48 -17.33 7.64
N ARG A 168 -13.92 -16.25 8.18
CA ARG A 168 -14.70 -15.16 8.81
C ARG A 168 -15.56 -14.37 7.82
N LEU A 169 -15.31 -14.49 6.51
CA LEU A 169 -16.09 -13.82 5.46
C LEU A 169 -17.04 -14.76 4.71
N GLN A 170 -16.97 -16.06 4.96
CA GLN A 170 -17.77 -17.06 4.21
C GLN A 170 -19.28 -16.81 4.33
N PHE A 171 -19.74 -16.26 5.45
CA PHE A 171 -21.15 -15.92 5.65
C PHE A 171 -21.70 -14.89 4.64
N LEU A 172 -20.82 -14.13 3.97
CA LEU A 172 -21.19 -13.14 2.94
C LEU A 172 -21.21 -13.74 1.53
N ALA A 173 -20.74 -14.97 1.34
CA ALA A 173 -20.54 -15.54 0.02
C ALA A 173 -21.84 -15.60 -0.79
N GLU A 174 -22.91 -16.14 -0.19
CA GLU A 174 -24.22 -16.21 -0.83
C GLU A 174 -24.80 -14.80 -1.08
N GLU A 175 -24.70 -13.90 -0.10
CA GLU A 175 -25.21 -12.53 -0.19
C GLU A 175 -24.55 -11.74 -1.35
N LEU A 176 -23.24 -11.90 -1.53
CA LEU A 176 -22.46 -11.17 -2.51
C LEU A 176 -22.28 -11.92 -3.84
N GLY A 177 -22.85 -13.12 -3.97
CA GLY A 177 -22.58 -14.01 -5.12
C GLY A 177 -21.09 -14.33 -5.28
N ALA A 178 -20.36 -14.41 -4.17
CA ALA A 178 -18.92 -14.59 -4.13
C ALA A 178 -18.53 -16.06 -3.97
N GLU A 179 -17.37 -16.41 -4.52
CA GLU A 179 -16.72 -17.69 -4.20
C GLU A 179 -15.91 -17.56 -2.92
N VAL A 180 -15.62 -18.70 -2.29
CA VAL A 180 -14.79 -18.76 -1.08
C VAL A 180 -13.47 -19.45 -1.39
N ALA A 181 -12.41 -19.02 -0.73
CA ALA A 181 -11.10 -19.66 -0.75
C ALA A 181 -10.53 -19.74 0.68
N ALA A 182 -9.77 -20.79 0.97
CA ALA A 182 -9.17 -21.02 2.27
C ALA A 182 -8.03 -20.03 2.56
N ASP A 183 -7.25 -19.70 1.54
CA ASP A 183 -6.07 -18.82 1.63
C ASP A 183 -5.88 -17.97 0.36
N LEU A 184 -4.83 -17.15 0.38
CA LEU A 184 -4.49 -16.25 -0.72
C LEU A 184 -4.13 -17.01 -2.00
N GLU A 185 -3.43 -18.13 -1.90
CA GLU A 185 -2.98 -18.91 -3.06
C GLU A 185 -4.18 -19.48 -3.80
N GLU A 186 -5.06 -20.18 -3.09
CA GLU A 186 -6.31 -20.71 -3.65
C GLU A 186 -7.18 -19.58 -4.23
N GLY A 187 -7.24 -18.44 -3.54
CA GLY A 187 -7.99 -17.28 -4.01
C GLY A 187 -7.47 -16.73 -5.35
N LEU A 188 -6.14 -16.65 -5.51
CA LEU A 188 -5.51 -16.22 -6.75
C LEU A 188 -5.68 -17.26 -7.87
N GLU A 189 -5.54 -18.55 -7.58
CA GLU A 189 -5.76 -19.63 -8.55
C GLU A 189 -7.19 -19.59 -9.10
N LYS A 190 -8.18 -19.50 -8.20
CA LYS A 190 -9.60 -19.35 -8.58
C LYS A 190 -9.82 -18.14 -9.46
N ALA A 191 -9.22 -17.00 -9.11
CA ALA A 191 -9.37 -15.77 -9.89
C ALA A 191 -8.81 -15.93 -11.32
N GLN A 192 -7.68 -16.64 -11.47
CA GLN A 192 -7.06 -16.82 -12.78
C GLN A 192 -7.83 -17.72 -13.73
N ASN A 193 -8.73 -18.58 -13.24
CA ASN A 193 -9.57 -19.44 -14.09
C ASN A 193 -10.45 -18.66 -15.08
N SER A 194 -10.76 -17.38 -14.81
CA SER A 194 -11.51 -16.52 -15.72
C SER A 194 -10.62 -15.65 -16.63
N SER A 195 -9.29 -15.81 -16.57
CA SER A 195 -8.31 -14.99 -17.31
C SER A 195 -8.62 -13.49 -17.26
N PRO A 196 -8.75 -12.90 -16.04
CA PRO A 196 -9.28 -11.55 -15.91
C PRO A 196 -8.32 -10.52 -16.48
N LYS A 197 -8.86 -9.50 -17.16
CA LYS A 197 -8.06 -8.35 -17.60
C LYS A 197 -7.54 -7.52 -16.43
N ARG A 198 -8.29 -7.49 -15.32
CA ARG A 198 -7.93 -6.74 -14.11
C ARG A 198 -8.12 -7.63 -12.89
N LEU A 199 -7.03 -7.85 -12.16
CA LEU A 199 -7.03 -8.66 -10.95
C LEU A 199 -6.62 -7.81 -9.75
N LEU A 200 -7.49 -7.71 -8.76
CA LEU A 200 -7.21 -7.08 -7.49
C LEU A 200 -6.97 -8.16 -6.42
N SER A 201 -5.85 -8.05 -5.71
CA SER A 201 -5.51 -8.91 -4.57
C SER A 201 -5.38 -8.06 -3.30
N CYS A 202 -6.28 -8.28 -2.35
CA CYS A 202 -6.40 -7.54 -1.09
C CYS A 202 -6.66 -8.52 0.07
N VAL A 203 -5.69 -9.39 0.34
CA VAL A 203 -5.75 -10.35 1.44
C VAL A 203 -4.78 -9.93 2.53
N LYS A 204 -5.26 -9.84 3.77
CA LYS A 204 -4.37 -9.66 4.92
C LYS A 204 -3.67 -11.00 5.20
N CYS A 205 -2.35 -11.03 5.04
CA CYS A 205 -1.53 -12.24 5.18
C CYS A 205 -0.07 -11.87 5.45
N PHE A 206 0.76 -12.81 5.94
CA PHE A 206 2.22 -12.65 5.87
C PHE A 206 2.74 -12.97 4.47
N ARG A 207 3.73 -12.20 4.00
CA ARG A 207 4.45 -12.40 2.75
C ARG A 207 5.94 -12.11 2.95
#